data_AF-A0A6N6SKW8-F1
#
_entry.id   AF-A0A6N6SKW8-F1
#
_cell.length_a   1.000
_cell.length_b   1.000
_cell.length_c   1.000
_cell.angle_alpha   90.00
_cell.angle_beta   90.00
_cell.angle_gamma   90.00
#
_symmetry.space_group_name_H-M   'P 1'
#
loop_
_entity.id
_entity.type
_entity.pdbx_description
1 polymer ?
#
loop_
_entity_poly.entity_id
_entity_poly.type
_entity_poly.pdbx_seq_one_letter_code
_entity_poly.pdbx_strand_id
1 'polypeptide(L)'
;MKKKTFVVPKSSFVQSFNYTDFGTAINLSIFEYILRMKEPKIPNPLPLFIFQDQLNSKVINTVRNTGYTSLREVFIELNDDHVRDLGNYYLLYWGKGKSIEVSDIDYVEKFRYKLENVNIYHLLQNKGDRTSISDIFEFESNVVNPLFFNLLITEKKKPSFHYFDDVDKFYSNKPHKIVANLKNYRYSFYEYIYKSKSEAISESLVLNIAISNVIDIIHSSKKLECQSYDWIAIQNILNILFSINQLFDKTNKNFGGRNMPSEIPKYFTQLNELVNDPDKNLEDDYHYAFCAGQLIYYLLAQSQSGEKKHSLVEPFINRTSVQAFNEQLIRVFNQYKHAISFNFRRFNRLFEQVIGYKPETSYKELSSAFFAGYFGENIFFQKQTDSTEGDLQ
;
A
#
# COMPACT_ATOMS: atom_id res chain seq x y z
N MET A 1 27.37 33.15 -61.54
CA MET A 1 28.14 33.01 -60.29
C MET A 1 28.06 31.56 -59.82
N LYS A 2 29.16 30.80 -59.85
CA LYS A 2 29.20 29.43 -59.29
C LYS A 2 29.30 29.53 -57.76
N LYS A 3 28.34 28.96 -57.03
CA LYS A 3 28.43 28.78 -55.57
C LYS A 3 29.62 27.86 -55.28
N LYS A 4 30.62 28.35 -54.56
CA LYS A 4 31.70 27.51 -54.02
C LYS A 4 31.08 26.53 -53.02
N THR A 5 31.36 25.24 -53.22
CA THR A 5 31.06 24.16 -52.28
C THR A 5 31.80 24.45 -50.97
N PHE A 6 31.09 24.39 -49.84
CA PHE A 6 31.70 24.57 -48.53
C PHE A 6 32.63 23.39 -48.25
N VAL A 7 33.94 23.64 -48.24
CA VAL A 7 34.95 22.64 -47.88
C VAL A 7 35.27 22.86 -46.41
N VAL A 8 34.94 21.86 -45.57
CA VAL A 8 35.32 21.85 -44.15
C VAL A 8 36.85 21.82 -44.06
N PRO A 9 37.48 22.74 -43.31
CA PRO A 9 38.94 22.78 -43.22
C PRO A 9 39.49 21.53 -42.53
N LYS A 10 40.47 20.87 -43.17
CA LYS A 10 41.19 19.67 -42.70
C LYS A 10 42.07 19.89 -41.45
N SER A 11 41.84 20.95 -40.67
CA SER A 11 42.68 21.27 -39.51
C SER A 11 41.92 21.84 -38.32
N SER A 12 40.59 21.64 -38.21
CA SER A 12 39.92 21.75 -36.91
C SER A 12 40.28 20.54 -36.05
N PHE A 13 41.52 20.51 -35.58
CA PHE A 13 41.89 19.82 -34.35
C PHE A 13 41.15 20.53 -33.21
N VAL A 14 39.85 20.28 -33.11
CA VAL A 14 39.27 20.19 -31.78
C VAL A 14 39.98 18.98 -31.21
N GLN A 15 40.99 19.22 -30.37
CA GLN A 15 41.42 18.20 -29.41
C GLN A 15 40.20 17.96 -28.52
N SER A 16 39.27 17.13 -29.02
CA SER A 16 38.30 16.48 -28.17
C SER A 16 39.16 15.72 -27.18
N PHE A 17 39.10 16.10 -25.92
CA PHE A 17 39.57 15.22 -24.86
C PHE A 17 39.02 13.82 -25.19
N ASN A 18 39.92 12.86 -25.44
CA ASN A 18 39.62 11.51 -25.95
C ASN A 18 38.83 10.71 -24.90
N TYR A 19 37.61 11.13 -24.58
CA TYR A 19 36.73 10.42 -23.66
C TYR A 19 35.93 9.34 -24.40
N THR A 20 35.66 9.50 -25.70
CA THR A 20 34.91 8.54 -26.54
C THR A 20 35.33 8.61 -28.02
N ASP A 21 35.14 7.52 -28.78
CA ASP A 21 35.37 7.53 -30.23
C ASP A 21 34.20 8.18 -31.00
N PHE A 22 34.44 8.58 -32.24
CA PHE A 22 33.46 9.30 -33.08
C PHE A 22 32.17 8.50 -33.32
N GLY A 23 32.25 7.17 -33.47
CA GLY A 23 31.07 6.33 -33.66
C GLY A 23 30.20 6.31 -32.40
N THR A 24 30.83 6.12 -31.24
CA THR A 24 30.15 6.22 -29.94
C THR A 24 29.52 7.60 -29.73
N ALA A 25 30.20 8.68 -30.09
CA ALA A 25 29.66 10.03 -30.01
C ALA A 25 28.40 10.22 -30.89
N ILE A 26 28.40 9.68 -32.11
CA ILE A 26 27.20 9.69 -32.98
C ILE A 26 26.06 8.89 -32.34
N ASN A 27 26.35 7.69 -31.83
CA ASN A 27 25.33 6.84 -31.22
C ASN A 27 24.69 7.50 -29.99
N LEU A 28 25.49 8.13 -29.13
CA LEU A 28 24.99 8.89 -27.98
C LEU A 28 24.14 10.09 -28.40
N SER A 29 24.54 10.80 -29.47
CA SER A 29 23.76 11.92 -30.02
C SER A 29 22.41 11.46 -30.58
N ILE A 30 22.38 10.33 -31.30
CA ILE A 30 21.13 9.71 -31.79
C ILE A 30 20.26 9.27 -30.61
N PHE A 31 20.87 8.62 -29.61
CA PHE A 31 20.14 8.19 -28.42
C PHE A 31 19.51 9.37 -27.69
N GLU A 32 20.28 10.44 -27.44
CA GLU A 32 19.79 11.68 -26.87
C GLU A 32 18.62 12.26 -27.69
N TYR A 33 18.73 12.27 -29.01
CA TYR A 33 17.65 12.72 -29.89
C TYR A 33 16.36 11.89 -29.73
N ILE A 34 16.48 10.55 -29.63
CA ILE A 34 15.34 9.66 -29.37
C ILE A 34 14.70 9.98 -28.02
N LEU A 35 15.53 10.14 -26.97
CA LEU A 35 15.05 10.48 -25.63
C LEU A 35 14.28 11.81 -25.60
N ARG A 36 14.65 12.79 -26.45
CA ARG A 36 13.98 14.11 -26.58
C ARG A 36 12.69 14.10 -27.38
N MET A 37 12.38 13.05 -28.15
CA MET A 37 11.15 13.00 -28.96
C MET A 37 9.90 13.20 -28.10
N LYS A 38 8.85 13.85 -28.64
CA LYS A 38 7.58 14.06 -27.92
C LYS A 38 7.01 12.73 -27.42
N GLU A 39 7.04 11.71 -28.27
CA GLU A 39 6.66 10.32 -27.96
C GLU A 39 7.87 9.41 -28.23
N PRO A 40 8.74 9.19 -27.23
CA PRO A 40 9.90 8.34 -27.40
C PRO A 40 9.41 6.91 -27.58
N LYS A 41 9.82 6.26 -28.68
CA LYS A 41 9.44 4.88 -29.00
C LYS A 41 10.36 3.88 -28.26
N ILE A 42 10.48 4.06 -26.95
CA ILE A 42 11.26 3.23 -26.03
C ILE A 42 10.58 3.23 -24.65
N PRO A 43 10.73 2.16 -23.84
CA PRO A 43 10.15 2.12 -22.51
C PRO A 43 10.88 3.05 -21.54
N ASN A 44 10.15 3.64 -20.58
CA ASN A 44 10.72 4.33 -19.43
C ASN A 44 10.19 3.69 -18.12
N PRO A 45 11.05 3.15 -17.24
CA PRO A 45 12.51 3.02 -17.39
C PRO A 45 12.92 2.09 -18.56
N LEU A 46 14.11 2.34 -19.12
CA LEU A 46 14.69 1.62 -20.26
C LEU A 46 15.65 0.52 -19.78
N PRO A 47 15.41 -0.76 -20.10
CA PRO A 47 16.36 -1.83 -19.86
C PRO A 47 17.37 -1.89 -21.02
N LEU A 48 18.65 -1.90 -20.69
CA LEU A 48 19.78 -2.02 -21.62
C LEU A 48 20.54 -3.32 -21.33
N PHE A 49 20.18 -4.40 -22.04
CA PHE A 49 20.77 -5.72 -21.86
C PHE A 49 22.23 -5.73 -22.33
N ILE A 50 23.13 -6.27 -21.51
CA ILE A 50 24.58 -6.25 -21.78
C ILE A 50 25.05 -7.54 -22.46
N PHE A 51 24.49 -8.69 -22.06
CA PHE A 51 24.91 -10.00 -22.58
C PHE A 51 23.91 -10.59 -23.59
N GLN A 52 22.78 -9.93 -23.82
CA GLN A 52 21.67 -10.46 -24.61
C GLN A 52 21.15 -9.40 -25.58
N ASP A 53 21.98 -8.99 -26.55
CA ASP A 53 21.64 -7.93 -27.53
C ASP A 53 20.37 -8.21 -28.34
N GLN A 54 20.01 -9.49 -28.50
CA GLN A 54 18.75 -9.89 -29.12
C GLN A 54 17.54 -9.37 -28.33
N LEU A 55 17.62 -9.30 -26.99
CA LEU A 55 16.56 -8.72 -26.16
C LEU A 55 16.43 -7.21 -26.36
N ASN A 56 17.53 -6.48 -26.54
CA ASN A 56 17.48 -5.06 -26.90
C ASN A 56 16.67 -4.88 -28.20
N SER A 57 16.92 -5.72 -29.21
CA SER A 57 16.14 -5.72 -30.46
C SER A 57 14.66 -6.06 -30.23
N LYS A 58 14.37 -7.05 -29.38
CA LYS A 58 12.98 -7.42 -29.02
C LYS A 58 12.26 -6.28 -28.28
N VAL A 59 12.92 -5.55 -27.37
CA VAL A 59 12.36 -4.36 -26.70
C VAL A 59 11.92 -3.33 -27.74
N ILE A 60 12.81 -2.96 -28.66
CA ILE A 60 12.50 -1.96 -29.69
C ILE A 60 11.37 -2.43 -30.61
N ASN A 61 11.39 -3.70 -31.02
CA ASN A 61 10.34 -4.26 -31.86
C ASN A 61 8.99 -4.30 -31.14
N THR A 62 8.98 -4.64 -29.84
CA THR A 62 7.78 -4.64 -29.00
C THR A 62 7.15 -3.26 -28.98
N VAL A 63 7.93 -2.23 -28.65
CA VAL A 63 7.45 -0.83 -28.61
C VAL A 63 6.95 -0.38 -29.98
N ARG A 64 7.66 -0.72 -31.05
CA ARG A 64 7.27 -0.37 -32.42
C ARG A 64 5.93 -1.00 -32.82
N ASN A 65 5.71 -2.26 -32.47
CA ASN A 65 4.53 -3.02 -32.89
C ASN A 65 3.28 -2.71 -32.05
N THR A 66 3.46 -2.54 -30.74
CA THR A 66 2.35 -2.38 -29.78
C THR A 66 2.09 -0.92 -29.40
N GLY A 67 3.09 -0.04 -29.54
CA GLY A 67 3.06 1.31 -28.98
C GLY A 67 3.19 1.35 -27.45
N TYR A 68 3.61 0.26 -26.81
CA TYR A 68 3.91 0.21 -25.39
C TYR A 68 5.13 1.06 -25.05
N THR A 69 5.06 1.76 -23.92
CA THR A 69 6.14 2.69 -23.51
C THR A 69 6.45 2.58 -22.02
N SER A 70 5.80 1.67 -21.30
CA SER A 70 6.20 1.32 -19.93
C SER A 70 7.08 0.07 -19.92
N LEU A 71 8.00 -0.01 -18.96
CA LEU A 71 8.77 -1.25 -18.75
C LEU A 71 7.83 -2.43 -18.51
N ARG A 72 6.77 -2.22 -17.71
CA ARG A 72 5.75 -3.23 -17.39
C ARG A 72 5.21 -3.91 -18.64
N GLU A 73 4.67 -3.13 -19.57
CA GLU A 73 4.09 -3.67 -20.82
C GLU A 73 5.14 -4.43 -21.64
N VAL A 74 6.35 -3.89 -21.76
CA VAL A 74 7.44 -4.53 -22.51
C VAL A 74 7.86 -5.84 -21.85
N PHE A 75 7.98 -5.89 -20.52
CA PHE A 75 8.40 -7.08 -19.80
C PHE A 75 7.32 -8.15 -19.74
N ILE A 76 6.04 -7.77 -19.71
CA ILE A 76 4.91 -8.67 -19.89
C ILE A 76 5.01 -9.40 -21.24
N GLU A 77 5.26 -8.66 -22.32
CA GLU A 77 5.39 -9.23 -23.67
C GLU A 77 6.66 -10.08 -23.85
N LEU A 78 7.79 -9.65 -23.29
CA LEU A 78 9.07 -10.36 -23.41
C LEU A 78 9.14 -11.64 -22.59
N ASN A 79 8.30 -11.75 -21.56
CA ASN A 79 8.25 -12.92 -20.70
C ASN A 79 7.30 -13.94 -21.32
N ASP A 80 7.79 -14.65 -22.34
CA ASP A 80 7.04 -15.51 -23.29
C ASP A 80 6.03 -16.50 -22.63
N ASP A 81 6.14 -16.80 -21.33
CA ASP A 81 5.18 -17.61 -20.54
C ASP A 81 4.87 -17.04 -19.13
N HIS A 82 5.26 -15.80 -18.83
CA HIS A 82 5.36 -15.25 -17.48
C HIS A 82 6.30 -16.00 -16.51
N VAL A 83 6.91 -17.13 -16.90
CA VAL A 83 7.72 -18.00 -16.02
C VAL A 83 9.18 -17.54 -15.93
N ARG A 84 9.69 -16.75 -16.88
CA ARG A 84 11.13 -16.47 -17.01
C ARG A 84 11.53 -15.17 -16.32
N ASP A 85 12.58 -15.24 -15.50
CA ASP A 85 13.25 -14.06 -14.97
C ASP A 85 14.18 -13.45 -16.03
N LEU A 86 14.08 -12.13 -16.23
CA LEU A 86 14.99 -11.34 -17.07
C LEU A 86 16.20 -10.91 -16.24
N GLY A 87 17.32 -10.55 -16.86
CA GLY A 87 18.48 -10.12 -16.07
C GLY A 87 19.62 -9.59 -16.92
N ASN A 88 20.68 -9.16 -16.24
CA ASN A 88 21.90 -8.60 -16.81
C ASN A 88 21.67 -7.38 -17.71
N TYR A 89 21.03 -6.36 -17.17
CA TYR A 89 20.80 -5.10 -17.88
C TYR A 89 21.05 -3.89 -16.99
N TYR A 90 21.40 -2.76 -17.59
CA TYR A 90 21.28 -1.47 -16.92
C TYR A 90 19.85 -0.97 -17.05
N LEU A 91 19.22 -0.58 -15.94
CA LEU A 91 17.93 0.07 -15.93
C LEU A 91 18.15 1.59 -15.88
N LEU A 92 17.70 2.29 -16.91
CA LEU A 92 17.82 3.74 -17.03
C LEU A 92 16.46 4.40 -16.90
N TYR A 93 16.26 5.23 -15.89
CA TYR A 93 15.11 6.12 -15.80
C TYR A 93 15.53 7.54 -16.19
N TRP A 94 14.76 8.18 -17.07
CA TRP A 94 15.01 9.57 -17.47
C TRP A 94 13.74 10.43 -17.42
N GLY A 95 13.96 11.71 -17.09
CA GLY A 95 12.96 12.77 -17.13
C GLY A 95 13.16 13.71 -18.31
N LYS A 96 12.11 14.48 -18.60
CA LYS A 96 12.12 15.55 -19.60
C LYS A 96 11.88 16.89 -18.93
N GLY A 97 12.94 17.69 -18.80
CA GLY A 97 12.90 19.08 -18.36
C GLY A 97 13.27 20.03 -19.50
N LYS A 98 14.04 21.08 -19.18
CA LYS A 98 14.72 21.91 -20.20
C LYS A 98 15.79 21.12 -20.96
N SER A 99 16.33 20.08 -20.32
CA SER A 99 17.23 19.07 -20.86
C SER A 99 16.73 17.67 -20.51
N ILE A 100 17.35 16.64 -21.08
CA ILE A 100 17.21 15.28 -20.55
C ILE A 100 17.90 15.24 -19.19
N GLU A 101 17.22 14.66 -18.22
CA GLU A 101 17.75 14.45 -16.89
C GLU A 101 17.70 12.94 -16.61
N VAL A 102 18.85 12.34 -16.29
CA VAL A 102 18.90 10.95 -15.82
C VAL A 102 18.53 10.98 -14.34
N SER A 103 17.39 10.40 -13.99
CA SER A 103 16.94 10.39 -12.60
C SER A 103 17.47 9.19 -11.83
N ASP A 104 17.69 8.06 -12.52
CA ASP A 104 18.23 6.84 -11.94
C ASP A 104 18.91 5.99 -13.01
N ILE A 105 20.02 5.34 -12.63
CA ILE A 105 20.67 4.30 -13.43
C ILE A 105 21.23 3.25 -12.49
N ASP A 106 20.93 1.98 -12.77
CA ASP A 106 21.40 0.88 -11.94
C ASP A 106 21.58 -0.41 -12.73
N TYR A 107 22.41 -1.31 -12.25
CA TYR A 107 22.57 -2.64 -12.83
C TYR A 107 21.59 -3.62 -12.16
N VAL A 108 20.79 -4.30 -12.98
CA VAL A 108 19.87 -5.35 -12.54
C VAL A 108 20.43 -6.69 -12.97
N GLU A 109 20.99 -7.42 -12.01
CA GLU A 109 21.51 -8.78 -12.22
C GLU A 109 20.38 -9.72 -12.62
N LYS A 110 19.29 -9.70 -11.85
CA LYS A 110 18.13 -10.57 -12.04
C LYS A 110 16.84 -9.86 -11.64
N PHE A 111 15.94 -9.71 -12.60
CA PHE A 111 14.59 -9.21 -12.45
C PHE A 111 13.63 -10.35 -12.12
N ARG A 112 13.11 -10.34 -10.89
CA ARG A 112 12.16 -11.32 -10.36
C ARG A 112 10.74 -10.92 -10.75
N TYR A 113 10.23 -11.51 -11.83
CA TYR A 113 8.87 -11.19 -12.29
C TYR A 113 7.81 -11.87 -11.43
N LYS A 114 7.97 -13.16 -11.15
CA LYS A 114 6.99 -13.96 -10.39
C LYS A 114 7.12 -13.76 -8.89
N LEU A 115 5.97 -13.74 -8.24
CA LEU A 115 5.84 -13.78 -6.78
C LEU A 115 5.17 -15.08 -6.38
N GLU A 116 5.77 -15.78 -5.41
CA GLU A 116 5.24 -17.02 -4.88
C GLU A 116 4.48 -16.75 -3.58
N ASN A 117 3.28 -17.32 -3.47
CA ASN A 117 2.50 -17.38 -2.22
C ASN A 117 2.08 -16.03 -1.63
N VAL A 118 1.92 -14.98 -2.44
CA VAL A 118 1.39 -13.69 -1.96
C VAL A 118 -0.12 -13.68 -2.09
N ASN A 119 -0.83 -13.57 -0.97
CA ASN A 119 -2.29 -13.47 -0.94
C ASN A 119 -2.70 -12.28 -0.07
N ILE A 120 -3.64 -11.47 -0.55
CA ILE A 120 -4.29 -10.41 0.24
C ILE A 120 -5.62 -10.95 0.74
N TYR A 121 -5.75 -11.11 2.05
CA TYR A 121 -6.95 -11.60 2.71
C TYR A 121 -7.87 -10.42 3.05
N HIS A 122 -9.16 -10.54 2.74
CA HIS A 122 -10.17 -9.53 3.04
C HIS A 122 -10.73 -9.70 4.46
N LEU A 123 -9.83 -9.58 5.43
CA LEU A 123 -10.06 -9.96 6.83
C LEU A 123 -11.12 -9.10 7.51
N LEU A 124 -11.12 -7.79 7.23
CA LEU A 124 -12.01 -6.84 7.92
C LEU A 124 -13.47 -6.91 7.47
N GLN A 125 -13.70 -7.38 6.25
CA GLN A 125 -15.03 -7.63 5.73
C GLN A 125 -15.60 -8.97 6.21
N ASN A 126 -14.81 -9.81 6.87
CA ASN A 126 -15.20 -11.13 7.38
C ASN A 126 -15.87 -12.03 6.30
N LYS A 127 -15.46 -11.89 5.04
CA LYS A 127 -16.02 -12.63 3.89
C LYS A 127 -15.23 -13.88 3.53
N GLY A 128 -14.06 -14.09 4.15
CA GLY A 128 -13.21 -15.26 3.93
C GLY A 128 -12.57 -15.33 2.54
N ASP A 129 -12.72 -14.29 1.72
CA ASP A 129 -12.15 -14.17 0.39
C ASP A 129 -10.71 -13.66 0.41
N ARG A 130 -9.97 -14.00 -0.65
CA ARG A 130 -8.59 -13.58 -0.85
C ARG A 130 -8.33 -13.24 -2.31
N THR A 131 -7.40 -12.32 -2.53
CA THR A 131 -6.85 -12.01 -3.84
C THR A 131 -5.42 -12.53 -3.90
N SER A 132 -5.15 -13.47 -4.81
CA SER A 132 -3.79 -13.95 -5.06
C SER A 132 -3.03 -12.96 -5.95
N ILE A 133 -1.78 -12.69 -5.61
CA ILE A 133 -0.87 -11.81 -6.35
C ILE A 133 0.23 -12.69 -6.93
N SER A 134 0.29 -12.77 -8.26
CA SER A 134 1.12 -13.74 -8.97
C SER A 134 2.42 -13.15 -9.51
N ASP A 135 2.45 -11.84 -9.73
CA ASP A 135 3.63 -11.14 -10.24
C ASP A 135 3.85 -9.76 -9.61
N ILE A 136 5.06 -9.24 -9.82
CA ILE A 136 5.53 -8.01 -9.20
C ILE A 136 4.75 -6.76 -9.65
N PHE A 137 4.13 -6.79 -10.83
CA PHE A 137 3.33 -5.67 -11.30
C PHE A 137 1.89 -5.72 -10.78
N GLU A 138 1.33 -6.91 -10.55
CA GLU A 138 0.12 -7.07 -9.73
C GLU A 138 0.38 -6.60 -8.29
N PHE A 139 1.55 -6.89 -7.72
CA PHE A 139 1.94 -6.38 -6.41
C PHE A 139 2.02 -4.85 -6.39
N GLU A 140 2.65 -4.26 -7.41
CA GLU A 140 2.71 -2.81 -7.57
C GLU A 140 1.31 -2.17 -7.61
N SER A 141 0.40 -2.70 -8.45
CA SER A 141 -0.94 -2.14 -8.64
C SER A 141 -1.89 -2.41 -7.47
N ASN A 142 -1.87 -3.61 -6.88
CA ASN A 142 -2.88 -4.06 -5.91
C ASN A 142 -2.40 -4.01 -4.46
N VAL A 143 -1.10 -3.81 -4.22
CA VAL A 143 -0.51 -3.77 -2.88
C VAL A 143 0.13 -2.41 -2.62
N VAL A 144 1.08 -2.00 -3.47
CA VAL A 144 1.83 -0.75 -3.25
C VAL A 144 0.97 0.48 -3.50
N ASN A 145 0.20 0.51 -4.59
CA ASN A 145 -0.63 1.68 -4.90
C ASN A 145 -1.70 1.96 -3.82
N PRO A 146 -2.45 0.96 -3.33
CA PRO A 146 -3.42 1.19 -2.25
C PRO A 146 -2.76 1.58 -0.93
N LEU A 147 -1.55 1.07 -0.61
CA LEU A 147 -0.77 1.53 0.55
C LEU A 147 -0.54 3.04 0.52
N PHE A 148 -0.34 3.63 -0.67
CA PHE A 148 -0.23 5.09 -0.87
C PHE A 148 -1.54 5.76 -1.28
N PHE A 149 -2.69 5.19 -0.89
CA PHE A 149 -4.02 5.77 -1.17
C PHE A 149 -4.26 6.04 -2.65
N ASN A 150 -3.75 5.14 -3.50
CA ASN A 150 -3.83 5.20 -4.96
C ASN A 150 -3.22 6.48 -5.58
N LEU A 151 -2.24 7.10 -4.91
CA LEU A 151 -1.56 8.29 -5.41
C LEU A 151 -0.33 7.95 -6.27
N LEU A 152 0.26 6.77 -6.12
CA LEU A 152 1.49 6.37 -6.83
C LEU A 152 1.21 6.04 -8.30
N ILE A 153 0.06 5.44 -8.59
CA ILE A 153 -0.36 5.03 -9.91
C ILE A 153 -1.75 5.59 -10.18
N THR A 154 -1.87 6.36 -11.27
CA THR A 154 -3.16 6.89 -11.72
C THR A 154 -3.63 6.19 -12.98
N GLU A 155 -4.85 5.67 -12.94
CA GLU A 155 -5.48 5.00 -14.07
C GLU A 155 -6.36 5.99 -14.83
N LYS A 156 -5.86 6.50 -15.97
CA LYS A 156 -6.64 7.27 -16.94
C LYS A 156 -6.89 6.44 -18.20
N LYS A 157 -6.31 6.84 -19.34
CA LYS A 157 -6.31 6.02 -20.57
C LYS A 157 -5.22 4.95 -20.56
N LYS A 158 -4.11 5.23 -19.85
CA LYS A 158 -3.00 4.33 -19.57
C LYS A 158 -2.55 4.58 -18.12
N PRO A 159 -1.97 3.58 -17.44
CA PRO A 159 -1.42 3.79 -16.11
C PRO A 159 -0.24 4.77 -16.17
N SER A 160 -0.29 5.80 -15.34
CA SER A 160 0.82 6.72 -15.10
C SER A 160 1.46 6.40 -13.76
N PHE A 161 2.78 6.19 -13.74
CA PHE A 161 3.54 5.82 -12.55
C PHE A 161 4.35 7.02 -12.05
N HIS A 162 4.14 7.41 -10.79
CA HIS A 162 4.61 8.68 -10.24
C HIS A 162 5.82 8.50 -9.30
N TYR A 163 6.76 7.60 -9.63
CA TYR A 163 7.95 7.32 -8.80
C TYR A 163 8.93 8.49 -8.72
N PHE A 164 9.06 9.28 -9.79
CA PHE A 164 10.03 10.37 -9.91
C PHE A 164 9.37 11.75 -10.09
N ASP A 165 8.05 11.84 -9.92
CA ASP A 165 7.31 13.09 -10.08
C ASP A 165 7.53 14.06 -8.91
N ASP A 166 7.29 15.35 -9.15
CA ASP A 166 7.30 16.39 -8.11
C ASP A 166 6.03 16.32 -7.23
N VAL A 167 6.09 15.49 -6.19
CA VAL A 167 4.96 15.16 -5.30
C VAL A 167 4.29 16.42 -4.72
N ASP A 168 5.09 17.40 -4.30
CA ASP A 168 4.59 18.60 -3.61
C ASP A 168 3.68 19.43 -4.54
N LYS A 169 3.99 19.43 -5.84
CA LYS A 169 3.20 20.10 -6.87
C LYS A 169 1.89 19.37 -7.20
N PHE A 170 1.90 18.05 -7.26
CA PHE A 170 0.76 17.27 -7.75
C PHE A 170 -0.27 16.94 -6.66
N TYR A 171 0.14 16.89 -5.39
CA TYR A 171 -0.69 16.36 -4.30
C TYR A 171 -0.86 17.33 -3.12
N SER A 172 -0.69 18.63 -3.33
CA SER A 172 -0.82 19.67 -2.28
C SER A 172 -2.17 19.68 -1.54
N ASN A 173 -3.24 19.17 -2.16
CA ASN A 173 -4.58 19.07 -1.57
C ASN A 173 -4.88 17.70 -0.92
N LYS A 174 -3.88 16.83 -0.77
CA LYS A 174 -4.02 15.46 -0.22
C LYS A 174 -3.54 15.38 1.24
N PRO A 175 -3.87 14.30 1.96
CA PRO A 175 -3.47 14.14 3.36
C PRO A 175 -1.95 14.22 3.53
N HIS A 176 -1.50 15.01 4.50
CA HIS A 176 -0.11 15.46 4.59
C HIS A 176 0.88 14.32 4.84
N LYS A 177 0.54 13.34 5.70
CA LYS A 177 1.41 12.19 5.96
C LYS A 177 1.41 11.21 4.80
N ILE A 178 0.29 11.01 4.09
CA ILE A 178 0.28 10.16 2.89
C ILE A 178 1.24 10.72 1.83
N VAL A 179 1.18 12.03 1.60
CA VAL A 179 2.08 12.74 0.66
C VAL A 179 3.53 12.63 1.12
N ALA A 180 3.80 12.83 2.41
CA ALA A 180 5.15 12.67 2.97
C ALA A 180 5.68 11.23 2.84
N ASN A 181 4.84 10.22 3.09
CA ASN A 181 5.20 8.81 2.93
C ASN A 181 5.48 8.48 1.47
N LEU A 182 4.65 8.97 0.53
CA LEU A 182 4.90 8.81 -0.89
C LEU A 182 6.27 9.39 -1.27
N LYS A 183 6.59 10.60 -0.82
CA LYS A 183 7.89 11.25 -1.06
C LYS A 183 9.06 10.45 -0.49
N ASN A 184 8.93 9.95 0.72
CA ASN A 184 10.02 9.29 1.45
C ASN A 184 10.26 7.85 1.03
N TYR A 185 9.22 7.13 0.59
CA TYR A 185 9.30 5.66 0.46
C TYR A 185 8.98 5.13 -0.94
N ARG A 186 8.42 5.92 -1.87
CA ARG A 186 8.14 5.41 -3.23
C ARG A 186 9.40 4.88 -3.94
N TYR A 187 10.57 5.46 -3.67
CA TYR A 187 11.82 5.00 -4.27
C TYR A 187 12.24 3.62 -3.74
N SER A 188 12.02 3.32 -2.46
CA SER A 188 12.22 1.97 -1.92
C SER A 188 11.38 0.91 -2.63
N PHE A 189 10.10 1.25 -2.91
CA PHE A 189 9.24 0.37 -3.70
C PHE A 189 9.67 0.29 -5.17
N TYR A 190 10.17 1.38 -5.75
CA TYR A 190 10.76 1.35 -7.09
C TYR A 190 11.94 0.38 -7.18
N GLU A 191 12.87 0.43 -6.21
CA GLU A 191 14.00 -0.49 -6.16
C GLU A 191 13.56 -1.95 -5.95
N TYR A 192 12.57 -2.18 -5.10
CA TYR A 192 12.00 -3.52 -4.90
C TYR A 192 11.35 -4.06 -6.19
N ILE A 193 10.50 -3.26 -6.83
CA ILE A 193 9.70 -3.67 -8.00
C ILE A 193 10.58 -3.79 -9.26
N TYR A 194 11.33 -2.74 -9.59
CA TYR A 194 12.00 -2.62 -10.89
C TYR A 194 13.44 -3.15 -10.90
N LYS A 195 14.07 -3.23 -9.73
CA LYS A 195 15.46 -3.69 -9.56
C LYS A 195 15.58 -4.98 -8.75
N SER A 196 14.46 -5.51 -8.24
CA SER A 196 14.42 -6.74 -7.44
C SER A 196 15.29 -6.72 -6.17
N LYS A 197 15.49 -5.53 -5.59
CA LYS A 197 16.23 -5.34 -4.33
C LYS A 197 15.32 -5.58 -3.13
N SER A 198 15.32 -6.81 -2.62
CA SER A 198 14.48 -7.21 -1.46
C SER A 198 14.74 -6.36 -0.20
N GLU A 199 15.98 -5.95 -0.01
CA GLU A 199 16.48 -5.16 1.11
C GLU A 199 16.04 -3.69 1.09
N ALA A 200 15.47 -3.21 -0.03
CA ALA A 200 14.96 -1.85 -0.14
C ALA A 200 13.76 -1.59 0.78
N ILE A 201 13.04 -2.64 1.18
CA ILE A 201 11.90 -2.58 2.10
C ILE A 201 12.31 -3.22 3.42
N SER A 202 12.40 -2.41 4.49
CA SER A 202 12.72 -2.91 5.83
C SER A 202 11.51 -3.51 6.54
N GLU A 203 11.76 -4.35 7.55
CA GLU A 203 10.75 -5.08 8.32
C GLU A 203 9.61 -4.18 8.83
N SER A 204 9.93 -2.97 9.31
CA SER A 204 8.94 -2.05 9.90
C SER A 204 8.35 -1.04 8.90
N LEU A 205 8.87 -0.98 7.66
CA LEU A 205 8.51 0.06 6.70
C LEU A 205 7.01 0.01 6.35
N VAL A 206 6.51 -1.18 6.00
CA VAL A 206 5.10 -1.37 5.61
C VAL A 206 4.17 -1.03 6.77
N LEU A 207 4.47 -1.48 8.00
CA LEU A 207 3.71 -1.13 9.19
C LEU A 207 3.63 0.39 9.39
N ASN A 208 4.79 1.07 9.33
CA ASN A 208 4.87 2.50 9.55
C ASN A 208 4.05 3.29 8.50
N ILE A 209 4.16 2.92 7.22
CA ILE A 209 3.38 3.54 6.15
C ILE A 209 1.89 3.29 6.35
N ALA A 210 1.48 2.03 6.54
CA ALA A 210 0.08 1.66 6.67
C ALA A 210 -0.59 2.37 7.86
N ILE A 211 0.00 2.28 9.06
CA ILE A 211 -0.59 2.88 10.26
C ILE A 211 -0.62 4.40 10.17
N SER A 212 0.46 5.03 9.71
CA SER A 212 0.47 6.50 9.58
C SER A 212 -0.51 6.99 8.51
N ASN A 213 -0.70 6.25 7.41
CA ASN A 213 -1.70 6.58 6.39
C ASN A 213 -3.13 6.38 6.92
N VAL A 214 -3.42 5.30 7.64
CA VAL A 214 -4.73 5.10 8.29
C VAL A 214 -5.05 6.27 9.22
N ILE A 215 -4.09 6.65 10.08
CA ILE A 215 -4.26 7.78 11.00
C ILE A 215 -4.51 9.08 10.22
N ASP A 216 -3.76 9.36 9.16
CA ASP A 216 -3.90 10.58 8.36
C ASP A 216 -5.23 10.65 7.59
N ILE A 217 -5.73 9.50 7.11
CA ILE A 217 -7.07 9.39 6.51
C ILE A 217 -8.13 9.70 7.57
N ILE A 218 -8.01 9.14 8.78
CA ILE A 218 -8.96 9.41 9.88
C ILE A 218 -9.03 10.91 10.20
N HIS A 219 -7.87 11.58 10.30
CA HIS A 219 -7.81 13.01 10.61
C HIS A 219 -8.35 13.91 9.49
N SER A 220 -8.11 13.54 8.23
CA SER A 220 -8.48 14.37 7.07
C SER A 220 -9.86 14.05 6.49
N SER A 221 -10.47 12.93 6.88
CA SER A 221 -11.75 12.50 6.36
C SER A 221 -12.88 13.45 6.78
N LYS A 222 -13.63 13.93 5.80
CA LYS A 222 -14.86 14.69 6.05
C LYS A 222 -16.03 13.79 6.47
N LYS A 223 -16.02 12.54 6.02
CA LYS A 223 -17.09 11.55 6.21
C LYS A 223 -16.51 10.14 6.21
N LEU A 224 -16.40 9.54 7.39
CA LEU A 224 -15.82 8.20 7.57
C LEU A 224 -16.86 7.15 7.96
N GLU A 225 -18.03 7.19 7.34
CA GLU A 225 -19.08 6.19 7.60
C GLU A 225 -18.74 4.82 6.99
N CYS A 226 -19.37 3.76 7.47
CA CYS A 226 -19.25 2.43 6.88
C CYS A 226 -19.52 2.50 5.37
N GLN A 227 -18.67 1.82 4.58
CA GLN A 227 -18.71 1.80 3.11
C GLN A 227 -18.42 3.15 2.42
N SER A 228 -18.01 4.20 3.15
CA SER A 228 -17.47 5.40 2.50
C SER A 228 -16.14 5.09 1.80
N TYR A 229 -15.75 5.95 0.85
CA TYR A 229 -14.49 5.79 0.13
C TYR A 229 -13.28 5.70 1.08
N ASP A 230 -13.21 6.58 2.07
CA ASP A 230 -12.12 6.60 3.05
C ASP A 230 -12.15 5.34 3.95
N TRP A 231 -13.34 4.86 4.31
CA TRP A 231 -13.50 3.62 5.08
C TRP A 231 -12.95 2.42 4.32
N ILE A 232 -13.35 2.26 3.05
CA ILE A 232 -12.90 1.17 2.19
C ILE A 232 -11.39 1.25 1.96
N ALA A 233 -10.85 2.46 1.79
CA ALA A 233 -9.41 2.66 1.64
C ALA A 233 -8.62 2.24 2.89
N ILE A 234 -9.10 2.60 4.09
CA ILE A 234 -8.50 2.14 5.36
C ILE A 234 -8.56 0.62 5.45
N GLN A 235 -9.72 0.02 5.13
CA GLN A 235 -9.85 -1.44 5.17
C GLN A 235 -8.85 -2.12 4.22
N ASN A 236 -8.69 -1.61 3.00
CA ASN A 236 -7.73 -2.13 2.03
C ASN A 236 -6.29 -2.01 2.54
N ILE A 237 -5.90 -0.86 3.12
CA ILE A 237 -4.57 -0.65 3.69
C ILE A 237 -4.30 -1.66 4.83
N LEU A 238 -5.27 -1.86 5.72
CA LEU A 238 -5.13 -2.79 6.85
C LEU A 238 -5.08 -4.25 6.37
N ASN A 239 -5.98 -4.66 5.46
CA ASN A 239 -5.96 -5.99 4.85
C ASN A 239 -4.60 -6.28 4.20
N ILE A 240 -4.04 -5.31 3.45
CA ILE A 240 -2.70 -5.40 2.87
C ILE A 240 -1.66 -5.57 3.97
N LEU A 241 -1.63 -4.66 4.96
CA LEU A 241 -0.67 -4.69 6.06
C LEU A 241 -0.62 -6.07 6.73
N PHE A 242 -1.78 -6.60 7.12
CA PHE A 242 -1.85 -7.90 7.80
C PHE A 242 -1.40 -9.04 6.90
N SER A 243 -1.79 -8.99 5.62
CA SER A 243 -1.52 -10.08 4.67
C SER A 243 -0.06 -10.18 4.26
N ILE A 244 0.63 -9.05 4.08
CA ILE A 244 1.98 -9.04 3.52
C ILE A 244 3.09 -8.91 4.58
N ASN A 245 2.76 -8.72 5.86
CA ASN A 245 3.77 -8.48 6.89
C ASN A 245 4.86 -9.55 6.90
N GLN A 246 4.49 -10.83 6.82
CA GLN A 246 5.44 -11.94 6.85
C GLN A 246 6.40 -11.98 5.64
N LEU A 247 6.08 -11.28 4.54
CA LEU A 247 7.00 -11.13 3.40
C LEU A 247 8.23 -10.31 3.80
N PHE A 248 8.08 -9.34 4.70
CA PHE A 248 9.14 -8.42 5.09
C PHE A 248 9.64 -8.66 6.52
N ASP A 249 8.76 -9.04 7.44
CA ASP A 249 9.03 -9.37 8.83
C ASP A 249 8.70 -10.85 9.08
N LYS A 250 9.69 -11.72 8.85
CA LYS A 250 9.53 -13.18 8.93
C LYS A 250 9.06 -13.68 10.30
N THR A 251 9.35 -12.91 11.35
CA THR A 251 9.01 -13.26 12.73
C THR A 251 7.70 -12.68 13.21
N ASN A 252 7.02 -11.87 12.38
CA ASN A 252 5.85 -11.08 12.78
C ASN A 252 6.09 -10.24 14.06
N LYS A 253 7.32 -9.75 14.25
CA LYS A 253 7.69 -8.87 15.36
C LYS A 253 6.83 -7.60 15.40
N ASN A 254 6.41 -7.10 14.25
CA ASN A 254 5.48 -5.97 14.12
C ASN A 254 4.14 -6.21 14.84
N PHE A 255 3.78 -7.47 15.10
CA PHE A 255 2.57 -7.90 15.77
C PHE A 255 2.85 -8.85 16.94
N GLY A 256 3.96 -8.67 17.65
CA GLY A 256 4.27 -9.47 18.84
C GLY A 256 4.44 -10.96 18.55
N GLY A 257 4.84 -11.32 17.32
CA GLY A 257 4.99 -12.69 16.85
C GLY A 257 3.73 -13.29 16.20
N ARG A 258 2.65 -12.52 16.06
CA ARG A 258 1.34 -13.03 15.62
C ARG A 258 1.13 -13.01 14.12
N ASN A 259 0.56 -14.08 13.59
CA ASN A 259 0.13 -14.15 12.20
C ASN A 259 -1.29 -13.56 12.05
N MET A 260 -1.38 -12.25 11.80
CA MET A 260 -2.65 -11.51 11.76
C MET A 260 -3.72 -12.10 10.82
N PRO A 261 -3.39 -12.62 9.62
CA PRO A 261 -4.35 -13.35 8.77
C PRO A 261 -5.06 -14.52 9.45
N SER A 262 -4.40 -15.20 10.39
CA SER A 262 -5.01 -16.29 11.17
C SER A 262 -5.68 -15.78 12.45
N GLU A 263 -5.13 -14.75 13.09
CA GLU A 263 -5.66 -14.22 14.36
C GLU A 263 -6.94 -13.40 14.19
N ILE A 264 -7.07 -12.57 13.13
CA ILE A 264 -8.25 -11.70 12.99
C ILE A 264 -9.56 -12.50 12.89
N PRO A 265 -9.68 -13.57 12.06
CA PRO A 265 -10.87 -14.42 12.04
C PRO A 265 -11.15 -15.08 13.40
N LYS A 266 -10.09 -15.46 14.13
CA LYS A 266 -10.19 -16.00 15.48
C LYS A 266 -10.76 -14.96 16.45
N TYR A 267 -10.31 -13.70 16.40
CA TYR A 267 -10.86 -12.63 17.23
C TYR A 267 -12.35 -12.35 16.95
N PHE A 268 -12.80 -12.43 15.68
CA PHE A 268 -14.23 -12.35 15.37
C PHE A 268 -15.03 -13.48 16.03
N THR A 269 -14.51 -14.71 15.96
CA THR A 269 -15.14 -15.89 16.57
C THR A 269 -15.21 -15.75 18.08
N GLN A 270 -14.08 -15.40 18.71
CA GLN A 270 -13.97 -15.21 20.15
C GLN A 270 -14.85 -14.06 20.67
N LEU A 271 -14.93 -12.96 19.92
CA LEU A 271 -15.84 -11.87 20.25
C LEU A 271 -17.30 -12.34 20.22
N ASN A 272 -17.69 -13.12 19.22
CA ASN A 272 -19.05 -13.64 19.13
C ASN A 272 -19.36 -14.61 20.29
N GLU A 273 -18.42 -15.47 20.67
CA GLU A 273 -18.56 -16.31 21.87
C GLU A 273 -18.69 -15.45 23.13
N LEU A 274 -17.78 -14.48 23.32
CA LEU A 274 -17.72 -13.61 24.50
C LEU A 274 -19.00 -12.82 24.76
N VAL A 275 -19.69 -12.35 23.70
CA VAL A 275 -20.93 -11.57 23.87
C VAL A 275 -22.17 -12.42 24.12
N ASN A 276 -22.11 -13.73 23.85
CA ASN A 276 -23.25 -14.65 23.93
C ASN A 276 -23.13 -15.64 25.10
N ASP A 277 -21.91 -16.02 25.49
CA ASP A 277 -21.61 -17.00 26.53
C ASP A 277 -20.97 -16.31 27.76
N PRO A 278 -21.62 -16.36 28.94
CA PRO A 278 -21.10 -15.75 30.17
C PRO A 278 -19.81 -16.39 30.70
N ASP A 279 -19.48 -17.62 30.29
CA ASP A 279 -18.27 -18.32 30.75
C ASP A 279 -17.04 -17.92 29.92
N LYS A 280 -17.26 -17.23 28.79
CA LYS A 280 -16.20 -16.73 27.90
C LYS A 280 -15.74 -15.34 28.32
N ASN A 281 -14.43 -15.17 28.35
CA ASN A 281 -13.75 -13.93 28.76
C ASN A 281 -12.68 -13.54 27.73
N LEU A 282 -12.17 -12.31 27.84
CA LEU A 282 -11.01 -11.88 27.04
C LEU A 282 -9.79 -12.77 27.35
N GLU A 283 -9.07 -13.17 26.30
CA GLU A 283 -7.97 -14.13 26.39
C GLU A 283 -6.60 -13.47 26.42
N ASP A 284 -6.41 -12.38 25.66
CA ASP A 284 -5.14 -11.67 25.56
C ASP A 284 -5.32 -10.20 25.14
N ASP A 285 -4.22 -9.45 25.17
CA ASP A 285 -4.18 -8.01 24.89
C ASP A 285 -4.60 -7.64 23.46
N TYR A 286 -4.37 -8.51 22.47
CA TYR A 286 -4.75 -8.26 21.09
C TYR A 286 -6.25 -8.51 20.88
N HIS A 287 -6.78 -9.58 21.46
CA HIS A 287 -8.23 -9.82 21.50
C HIS A 287 -8.93 -8.67 22.23
N TYR A 288 -8.39 -8.20 23.36
CA TYR A 288 -8.87 -6.99 24.05
C TYR A 288 -8.89 -5.77 23.13
N ALA A 289 -7.80 -5.48 22.42
CA ALA A 289 -7.70 -4.31 21.55
C ALA A 289 -8.73 -4.37 20.42
N PHE A 290 -8.91 -5.55 19.82
CA PHE A 290 -9.94 -5.81 18.81
C PHE A 290 -11.35 -5.55 19.36
N CYS A 291 -11.68 -6.12 20.52
CA CYS A 291 -12.95 -5.91 21.21
C CYS A 291 -13.20 -4.43 21.55
N ALA A 292 -12.17 -3.70 21.97
CA ALA A 292 -12.26 -2.28 22.25
C ALA A 292 -12.58 -1.46 20.99
N GLY A 293 -11.97 -1.80 19.85
CA GLY A 293 -12.28 -1.19 18.55
C GLY A 293 -13.75 -1.37 18.16
N GLN A 294 -14.27 -2.60 18.30
CA GLN A 294 -15.67 -2.94 18.04
C GLN A 294 -16.64 -2.16 18.95
N LEU A 295 -16.34 -2.08 20.24
CA LEU A 295 -17.14 -1.33 21.21
C LEU A 295 -17.19 0.17 20.88
N ILE A 296 -16.04 0.77 20.61
CA ILE A 296 -15.94 2.21 20.34
C ILE A 296 -16.64 2.57 19.04
N TYR A 297 -16.50 1.76 17.99
CA TYR A 297 -17.22 1.99 16.75
C TYR A 297 -18.73 2.03 16.97
N TYR A 298 -19.28 1.08 17.73
CA TYR A 298 -20.71 1.04 18.03
C TYR A 298 -21.19 2.24 18.86
N LEU A 299 -20.40 2.65 19.86
CA LEU A 299 -20.71 3.84 20.67
C LEU A 299 -20.77 5.10 19.81
N LEU A 300 -19.76 5.31 18.96
CA LEU A 300 -19.69 6.48 18.09
C LEU A 300 -20.79 6.49 17.02
N ALA A 301 -21.21 5.31 16.56
CA ALA A 301 -22.28 5.18 15.59
C ALA A 301 -23.65 5.66 16.12
N GLN A 302 -23.83 5.75 17.45
CA GLN A 302 -25.04 6.29 18.09
C GLN A 302 -25.20 7.81 17.94
N SER A 303 -24.16 8.51 17.48
CA SER A 303 -24.26 9.96 17.25
C SER A 303 -25.36 10.28 16.23
N GLN A 304 -26.28 11.18 16.60
CA GLN A 304 -27.34 11.69 15.72
C GLN A 304 -26.91 12.92 14.90
N SER A 305 -25.67 13.39 15.06
CA SER A 305 -25.14 14.50 14.27
C SER A 305 -25.13 14.16 12.78
N GLY A 306 -25.66 15.06 11.94
CA GLY A 306 -25.73 14.88 10.48
C GLY A 306 -24.38 14.73 9.77
N GLU A 307 -23.28 15.10 10.44
CA GLU A 307 -21.91 14.79 10.02
C GLU A 307 -21.31 13.76 11.01
N LYS A 308 -21.42 12.46 10.71
CA LYS A 308 -20.73 11.42 11.50
C LYS A 308 -19.24 11.43 11.16
N LYS A 309 -18.52 12.35 11.79
CA LYS A 309 -17.06 12.44 11.69
C LYS A 309 -16.45 11.45 12.67
N HIS A 310 -15.68 10.50 12.16
CA HIS A 310 -14.91 9.59 13.00
C HIS A 310 -13.63 10.26 13.55
N SER A 311 -13.45 11.58 13.42
CA SER A 311 -12.52 12.33 14.26
C SER A 311 -12.78 12.07 15.76
N LEU A 312 -13.98 11.61 16.12
CA LEU A 312 -14.32 11.11 17.45
C LEU A 312 -13.51 9.88 17.90
N VAL A 313 -12.81 9.17 17.00
CA VAL A 313 -11.89 8.08 17.34
C VAL A 313 -10.47 8.59 17.67
N GLU A 314 -10.10 9.79 17.22
CA GLU A 314 -8.78 10.39 17.48
C GLU A 314 -8.42 10.46 18.98
N PRO A 315 -9.35 10.79 19.89
CA PRO A 315 -9.06 10.78 21.32
C PRO A 315 -8.64 9.43 21.87
N PHE A 316 -8.88 8.31 21.15
CA PHE A 316 -8.41 6.97 21.51
C PHE A 316 -7.06 6.67 20.86
N ILE A 317 -6.87 7.03 19.58
CA ILE A 317 -5.61 6.84 18.84
C ILE A 317 -4.44 7.54 19.54
N ASN A 318 -4.68 8.74 20.07
CA ASN A 318 -3.64 9.59 20.66
C ASN A 318 -3.28 9.23 22.12
N ARG A 319 -3.83 8.15 22.69
CA ARG A 319 -3.53 7.74 24.08
C ARG A 319 -2.38 6.76 24.15
N THR A 320 -1.55 6.95 25.16
CA THR A 320 -0.36 6.13 25.42
C THR A 320 -0.53 5.18 26.60
N SER A 321 -1.61 5.32 27.38
CA SER A 321 -1.90 4.48 28.55
C SER A 321 -3.33 3.94 28.56
N VAL A 322 -3.49 2.75 29.15
CA VAL A 322 -4.78 2.08 29.36
C VAL A 322 -5.73 2.93 30.17
N GLN A 323 -5.23 3.58 31.22
CA GLN A 323 -6.04 4.46 32.05
C GLN A 323 -6.65 5.60 31.23
N ALA A 324 -5.84 6.29 30.43
CA ALA A 324 -6.32 7.39 29.61
C ALA A 324 -7.29 6.92 28.52
N PHE A 325 -7.10 5.70 28.00
CA PHE A 325 -8.02 5.05 27.08
C PHE A 325 -9.38 4.76 27.76
N ASN A 326 -9.38 4.15 28.94
CA ASN A 326 -10.59 3.83 29.70
C ASN A 326 -11.36 5.09 30.13
N GLU A 327 -10.67 6.13 30.59
CA GLU A 327 -11.28 7.42 30.89
C GLU A 327 -11.98 8.01 29.66
N GLN A 328 -11.36 7.90 28.48
CA GLN A 328 -11.96 8.35 27.23
C GLN A 328 -13.17 7.48 26.84
N LEU A 329 -13.08 6.16 27.00
CA LEU A 329 -14.20 5.24 26.74
C LEU A 329 -15.41 5.57 27.63
N ILE A 330 -15.19 5.81 28.93
CA ILE A 330 -16.24 6.20 29.88
C ILE A 330 -16.88 7.54 29.47
N ARG A 331 -16.08 8.51 29.02
CA ARG A 331 -16.61 9.81 28.53
C ARG A 331 -17.53 9.61 27.33
N VAL A 332 -17.09 8.84 26.34
CA VAL A 332 -17.89 8.53 25.13
C VAL A 332 -19.14 7.74 25.48
N PHE A 333 -19.03 6.75 26.37
CA PHE A 333 -20.20 6.04 26.88
C PHE A 333 -21.20 6.98 27.54
N ASN A 334 -20.76 7.86 28.44
CA ASN A 334 -21.65 8.83 29.09
C ASN A 334 -22.35 9.77 28.11
N GLN A 335 -21.68 10.12 27.01
CA GLN A 335 -22.24 10.93 25.95
C GLN A 335 -23.38 10.20 25.22
N TYR A 336 -23.23 8.91 24.92
CA TYR A 336 -24.15 8.16 24.04
C TYR A 336 -25.06 7.14 24.75
N LYS A 337 -24.90 6.92 26.06
CA LYS A 337 -25.66 5.90 26.83
C LYS A 337 -27.18 6.06 26.73
N HIS A 338 -27.68 7.26 26.48
CA HIS A 338 -29.11 7.53 26.33
C HIS A 338 -29.73 6.88 25.08
N ALA A 339 -28.92 6.51 24.07
CA ALA A 339 -29.35 5.83 22.86
C ALA A 339 -29.24 4.29 22.97
N ILE A 340 -28.73 3.76 24.08
CA ILE A 340 -28.44 2.34 24.26
C ILE A 340 -29.45 1.74 25.24
N SER A 341 -30.09 0.65 24.85
CA SER A 341 -31.02 -0.05 25.73
C SER A 341 -30.29 -0.60 26.96
N PHE A 342 -30.87 -0.35 28.14
CA PHE A 342 -30.35 -0.87 29.41
C PHE A 342 -30.20 -2.40 29.41
N ASN A 343 -31.12 -3.11 28.75
CA ASN A 343 -31.12 -4.58 28.67
C ASN A 343 -30.34 -5.12 27.46
N PHE A 344 -29.48 -4.31 26.83
CA PHE A 344 -28.68 -4.79 25.71
C PHE A 344 -27.53 -5.69 26.19
N ARG A 345 -27.85 -6.96 26.47
CA ARG A 345 -26.96 -7.96 27.09
C ARG A 345 -25.59 -8.06 26.42
N ARG A 346 -25.56 -8.18 25.08
CA ARG A 346 -24.31 -8.30 24.30
C ARG A 346 -23.40 -7.08 24.49
N PHE A 347 -23.98 -5.87 24.43
CA PHE A 347 -23.24 -4.63 24.66
C PHE A 347 -22.72 -4.54 26.10
N ASN A 348 -23.59 -4.78 27.08
CA ASN A 348 -23.21 -4.72 28.49
C ASN A 348 -22.06 -5.69 28.80
N ARG A 349 -22.09 -6.89 28.22
CA ARG A 349 -21.04 -7.90 28.38
C ARG A 349 -19.71 -7.44 27.77
N LEU A 350 -19.71 -6.95 26.53
CA LEU A 350 -18.48 -6.45 25.91
C LEU A 350 -17.92 -5.24 26.67
N PHE A 351 -18.80 -4.32 27.09
CA PHE A 351 -18.42 -3.13 27.84
C PHE A 351 -17.77 -3.50 29.19
N GLU A 352 -18.34 -4.44 29.94
CA GLU A 352 -17.78 -5.00 31.17
C GLU A 352 -16.38 -5.58 30.95
N GLN A 353 -16.23 -6.42 29.93
CA GLN A 353 -14.96 -7.08 29.62
C GLN A 353 -13.88 -6.06 29.25
N VAL A 354 -14.18 -5.13 28.36
CA VAL A 354 -13.22 -4.11 27.91
C VAL A 354 -12.82 -3.16 29.04
N ILE A 355 -13.78 -2.68 29.85
CA ILE A 355 -13.45 -1.72 30.93
C ILE A 355 -12.68 -2.37 32.09
N GLY A 356 -12.90 -3.66 32.32
CA GLY A 356 -12.26 -4.44 33.39
C GLY A 356 -10.87 -4.97 33.02
N TYR A 357 -10.53 -5.05 31.73
CA TYR A 357 -9.27 -5.61 31.26
C TYR A 357 -8.11 -4.61 31.39
N LYS A 358 -6.91 -5.13 31.70
CA LYS A 358 -5.68 -4.35 31.86
C LYS A 358 -4.58 -4.97 31.00
N PRO A 359 -4.36 -4.46 29.77
CA PRO A 359 -3.30 -5.00 28.93
C PRO A 359 -1.92 -4.61 29.48
N GLU A 360 -0.97 -5.50 29.30
CA GLU A 360 0.45 -5.29 29.63
C GLU A 360 1.21 -4.73 28.42
N THR A 361 0.70 -5.01 27.22
CA THR A 361 1.26 -4.61 25.93
C THR A 361 1.02 -3.13 25.66
N SER A 362 2.00 -2.47 25.04
CA SER A 362 1.89 -1.05 24.71
C SER A 362 0.76 -0.77 23.71
N TYR A 363 0.06 0.36 23.86
CA TYR A 363 -1.03 0.72 22.94
C TYR A 363 -0.56 0.86 21.48
N LYS A 364 0.71 1.27 21.27
CA LYS A 364 1.31 1.36 19.93
C LYS A 364 1.30 0.00 19.23
N GLU A 365 1.67 -1.06 19.96
CA GLU A 365 1.70 -2.43 19.44
C GLU A 365 0.30 -3.01 19.24
N LEU A 366 -0.64 -2.63 20.11
CA LEU A 366 -2.05 -3.03 20.01
C LEU A 366 -2.85 -2.25 18.95
N SER A 367 -2.33 -1.11 18.45
CA SER A 367 -3.04 -0.22 17.52
C SER A 367 -3.59 -0.95 16.28
N SER A 368 -2.82 -1.91 15.76
CA SER A 368 -3.20 -2.72 14.60
C SER A 368 -4.44 -3.58 14.86
N ALA A 369 -4.51 -4.26 16.02
CA ALA A 369 -5.67 -5.06 16.41
C ALA A 369 -6.87 -4.17 16.76
N PHE A 370 -6.63 -3.01 17.39
CA PHE A 370 -7.66 -2.00 17.61
C PHE A 370 -8.29 -1.52 16.30
N PHE A 371 -7.48 -1.16 15.30
CA PHE A 371 -7.98 -0.75 13.99
C PHE A 371 -8.71 -1.89 13.27
N ALA A 372 -8.23 -3.13 13.38
CA ALA A 372 -8.95 -4.27 12.84
C ALA A 372 -10.34 -4.43 13.47
N GLY A 373 -10.45 -4.24 14.78
CA GLY A 373 -11.73 -4.24 15.48
C GLY A 373 -12.63 -3.07 15.06
N TYR A 374 -12.06 -1.87 14.96
CA TYR A 374 -12.82 -0.65 14.65
C TYR A 374 -13.35 -0.63 13.21
N PHE A 375 -12.52 -1.00 12.24
CA PHE A 375 -12.86 -1.00 10.81
C PHE A 375 -13.39 -2.34 10.31
N GLY A 376 -13.48 -3.34 11.17
CA GLY A 376 -14.11 -4.62 10.88
C GLY A 376 -15.63 -4.55 10.86
N GLU A 377 -16.29 -5.59 10.34
CA GLU A 377 -17.73 -5.74 10.50
C GLU A 377 -18.11 -5.71 11.98
N ASN A 378 -19.06 -4.85 12.36
CA ASN A 378 -19.37 -4.68 13.77
C ASN A 378 -20.37 -5.73 14.29
N ILE A 379 -20.01 -6.38 15.39
CA ILE A 379 -20.79 -7.45 16.01
C ILE A 379 -22.22 -7.03 16.41
N PHE A 380 -22.43 -5.75 16.73
CA PHE A 380 -23.74 -5.23 17.15
C PHE A 380 -24.65 -4.81 16.00
N PHE A 381 -24.12 -4.73 14.77
CA PHE A 381 -24.91 -4.45 13.57
C PHE A 381 -25.23 -5.70 12.74
N GLN A 382 -24.65 -6.85 13.09
CA GLN A 382 -24.99 -8.13 12.48
C GLN A 382 -26.40 -8.58 12.92
N LYS A 383 -27.23 -8.99 11.96
CA LYS A 383 -28.53 -9.61 12.26
C LYS A 383 -28.30 -10.97 12.92
N GLN A 384 -29.07 -11.28 13.95
CA GLN A 384 -29.13 -12.65 14.47
C GLN A 384 -29.56 -13.57 13.33
N THR A 385 -28.74 -14.59 13.04
CA THR A 385 -29.25 -15.79 12.37
C THR A 385 -29.92 -16.59 13.47
N ASP A 386 -31.24 -16.58 13.50
CA ASP A 386 -32.00 -17.51 14.33
C ASP A 386 -31.62 -18.92 13.87
N SER A 387 -30.78 -19.59 14.65
CA SER A 387 -30.57 -21.03 14.56
C SER A 387 -31.88 -21.70 14.97
N THR A 388 -32.74 -21.89 13.97
CA THR A 388 -33.77 -22.93 13.81
C THR A 388 -34.48 -23.43 15.07
N GLU A 389 -35.80 -23.15 15.08
CA GLU A 389 -36.85 -24.03 15.60
C GLU A 389 -36.46 -25.51 15.54
N GLY A 390 -36.41 -26.15 16.70
CA GLY A 390 -36.10 -27.56 16.84
C GLY A 390 -35.88 -27.91 18.30
N ASP A 391 -36.98 -27.98 19.05
CA ASP A 391 -37.22 -28.90 20.18
C ASP A 391 -38.14 -28.26 21.23
N LEU A 392 -39.44 -28.30 20.95
CA LEU A 392 -40.46 -28.52 21.97
C LEU A 392 -41.45 -29.55 21.42
N GLN A 393 -41.47 -30.72 22.07
CA GLN A 393 -42.50 -31.74 21.96
C GLN A 393 -43.86 -31.21 22.41
#